data_AF-A0A398CR19-F1
#
_entry.id   AF-A0A398CR19-F1
#
_cell.length_a   1.000
_cell.length_b   1.000
_cell.length_c   1.000
_cell.angle_alpha   90.00
_cell.angle_beta   90.00
_cell.angle_gamma   90.00
#
_symmetry.space_group_name_H-M   'P 1'
#
loop_
_entity.id
_entity.type
_entity.pdbx_description
1 polymer ?
#
loop_
_entity_poly.entity_id
_entity_poly.type
_entity_poly.pdbx_seq_one_letter_code
_entity_poly.pdbx_strand_id
1 'polypeptide(L)'
;MADAKTGEAFAAEHRAVLFAWVAREAIARMGEEVAVPVIRASVRPYGEQRGHRMALRAQQDGQPLSMASYLSYREWEVPAGEMQQVGVS
;
A
#
# COMPACT_ATOMS: atom_id res chain seq x y z
N MET A 1 13.10 3.88 -34.27
CA MET A 1 13.86 3.30 -33.14
C MET A 1 13.92 4.33 -32.03
N ALA A 2 13.16 4.11 -30.97
CA ALA A 2 13.45 4.63 -29.64
C ALA A 2 13.05 3.47 -28.70
N ASP A 3 14.06 2.82 -28.15
CA ASP A 3 13.95 1.76 -27.13
C ASP A 3 13.46 2.42 -25.85
N ALA A 4 12.14 2.44 -25.66
CA ALA A 4 11.54 2.81 -24.39
C ALA A 4 11.72 1.61 -23.44
N LYS A 5 12.87 1.55 -22.78
CA LYS A 5 13.00 0.84 -21.50
C LYS A 5 12.16 1.60 -20.47
N THR A 6 10.84 1.44 -20.56
CA THR A 6 9.91 1.78 -19.51
C THR A 6 10.31 0.92 -18.32
N GLY A 7 10.89 1.54 -17.29
CA GLY A 7 11.21 0.83 -16.04
C GLY A 7 9.96 0.11 -15.57
N GLU A 8 10.03 -1.21 -15.48
CA GLU A 8 8.91 -2.07 -15.12
C GLU A 8 8.34 -1.58 -13.77
N ALA A 9 7.10 -1.08 -13.80
CA ALA A 9 6.45 -0.61 -12.58
C ALA A 9 6.30 -1.80 -11.62
N PHE A 10 6.71 -1.64 -10.36
CA PHE A 10 6.57 -2.72 -9.37
C PHE A 10 5.09 -3.08 -9.14
N ALA A 11 4.68 -4.19 -9.77
CA ALA A 11 3.40 -4.88 -9.60
C ALA A 11 3.01 -5.11 -8.14
N ALA A 12 1.73 -5.40 -7.91
CA ALA A 12 1.17 -5.79 -6.62
C ALA A 12 1.94 -6.97 -6.01
N GLU A 13 2.28 -7.96 -6.83
CA GLU A 13 3.02 -9.16 -6.45
C GLU A 13 4.41 -8.81 -5.89
N HIS A 14 5.15 -7.91 -6.53
CA HIS A 14 6.48 -7.49 -6.06
C HIS A 14 6.42 -6.87 -4.66
N ARG A 15 5.38 -6.04 -4.41
CA ARG A 15 5.16 -5.40 -3.11
C ARG A 15 4.76 -6.42 -2.05
N ALA A 16 3.92 -7.38 -2.41
CA ALA A 16 3.51 -8.47 -1.53
C ALA A 16 4.70 -9.36 -1.15
N VAL A 17 5.54 -9.73 -2.12
CA VAL A 17 6.75 -10.53 -1.91
C VAL A 17 7.74 -9.80 -1.01
N LEU A 18 7.97 -8.51 -1.23
CA LEU A 18 8.86 -7.71 -0.37
C LEU A 18 8.37 -7.71 1.08
N PHE A 19 7.09 -7.45 1.31
CA PHE A 19 6.50 -7.48 2.65
C PHE A 19 6.61 -8.88 3.28
N ALA A 20 6.31 -9.93 2.51
CA ALA A 20 6.41 -11.32 2.96
C ALA A 20 7.85 -11.69 3.35
N TRP A 21 8.86 -11.21 2.61
CA TRP A 21 10.26 -11.43 2.98
C TRP A 21 10.61 -10.74 4.29
N VAL A 22 10.24 -9.47 4.48
CA VAL A 22 10.47 -8.78 5.76
C VAL A 22 9.79 -9.52 6.91
N ALA A 23 8.54 -9.94 6.73
CA ALA A 23 7.80 -10.69 7.75
C ALA A 23 8.46 -12.04 8.06
N ARG A 24 8.84 -12.81 7.03
CA ARG A 24 9.55 -14.09 7.18
C ARG A 24 10.85 -13.91 7.95
N GLU A 25 11.65 -12.91 7.57
CA GLU A 25 12.94 -12.62 8.20
C GLU A 25 12.81 -12.15 9.66
N ALA A 26 11.73 -11.44 10.00
CA ALA A 26 11.41 -11.04 11.36
C ALA A 26 11.00 -12.25 12.22
N ILE A 27 10.12 -13.11 11.70
CA ILE A 27 9.68 -14.35 12.36
C ILE A 27 10.87 -15.29 12.59
N ALA A 28 11.73 -15.48 11.58
CA ALA A 28 12.89 -16.35 11.67
C ALA A 28 13.90 -15.91 12.75
N ARG A 29 14.02 -14.60 13.02
CA ARG A 29 14.97 -14.06 13.99
C ARG A 29 14.41 -13.93 15.41
N MET A 30 13.12 -13.61 15.54
CA MET A 30 12.53 -13.22 16.83
C MET A 30 11.48 -14.22 17.35
N GLY A 31 11.08 -15.19 16.51
CA GLY A 31 9.93 -16.06 16.78
C GLY A 31 8.61 -15.38 16.43
N GLU A 32 7.61 -16.20 16.10
CA GLU A 32 6.30 -15.74 15.62
C GLU A 32 5.55 -14.90 16.68
N GLU A 33 5.55 -15.37 17.93
CA GLU A 33 4.91 -14.72 19.09
C GLU A 33 5.35 -13.26 19.28
N VAL A 34 6.62 -12.95 18.96
CA VAL A 34 7.16 -11.60 19.09
C VAL A 34 7.00 -10.81 17.78
N ALA A 35 7.29 -11.44 16.64
CA ALA A 35 7.33 -10.75 15.35
C ALA A 35 5.95 -10.31 14.87
N VAL A 36 4.92 -11.13 15.02
CA VAL A 36 3.58 -10.84 14.48
C VAL A 36 2.96 -9.58 15.12
N PRO A 37 2.97 -9.42 16.46
CA PRO A 37 2.49 -8.18 17.09
C PRO A 37 3.26 -6.94 16.62
N VAL A 38 4.59 -7.03 16.49
CA VAL A 38 5.44 -5.92 16.04
C VAL A 38 5.12 -5.51 14.60
N ILE A 39 4.97 -6.48 13.70
CA ILE A 39 4.59 -6.23 12.30
C ILE A 39 3.22 -5.56 12.24
N ARG A 40 2.22 -6.08 12.96
CA ARG A 40 0.88 -5.48 13.03
C ARG A 40 0.91 -4.05 13.57
N ALA A 41 1.66 -3.84 14.66
CA ALA A 41 1.85 -2.53 15.26
C ALA A 41 2.58 -1.54 14.32
N SER A 42 3.35 -2.03 13.36
CA SER A 42 4.06 -1.22 12.36
C SER A 42 3.17 -0.87 11.15
N VAL A 43 2.29 -1.77 10.73
CA VAL A 43 1.37 -1.54 9.59
C VAL A 43 0.36 -0.45 9.90
N ARG A 44 -0.16 -0.39 11.13
CA ARG A 44 -1.14 0.62 11.56
C ARG A 44 -0.66 2.07 11.36
N PRO A 45 0.47 2.52 11.95
CA PRO A 45 0.95 3.90 11.79
C PRO A 45 1.31 4.21 10.33
N TYR A 46 1.80 3.23 9.56
CA TYR A 46 2.00 3.41 8.12
C TYR A 46 0.69 3.75 7.39
N GLY A 47 -0.38 3.02 7.69
CA GLY A 47 -1.72 3.28 7.14
C GLY A 47 -2.26 4.66 7.53
N GLU A 48 -2.09 5.07 8.79
CA GLU A 48 -2.50 6.39 9.29
C GLU A 48 -1.74 7.53 8.61
N GLN A 49 -0.41 7.41 8.47
CA GLN A 49 0.42 8.39 7.79
C GLN A 49 0.04 8.52 6.31
N ARG A 50 -0.21 7.39 5.64
CA ARG A 50 -0.71 7.36 4.25
C ARG A 50 -2.06 8.06 4.13
N GLY A 51 -3.02 7.70 4.97
CA GLY A 51 -4.34 8.33 4.99
C GLY A 51 -4.26 9.84 5.25
N HIS A 52 -3.38 10.26 6.16
CA HIS A 52 -3.14 11.68 6.45
C HIS A 52 -2.61 12.44 5.23
N ARG A 53 -1.61 11.89 4.51
CA ARG A 53 -1.11 12.50 3.27
C ARG A 53 -2.17 12.58 2.17
N MET A 54 -3.05 11.57 2.07
CA MET A 54 -4.18 11.59 1.14
C MET A 54 -5.20 12.68 1.51
N ALA A 55 -5.53 12.81 2.80
CA ALA A 55 -6.44 13.83 3.30
C ALA A 55 -5.91 15.25 3.08
N LEU A 56 -4.61 15.48 3.36
CA LEU A 56 -3.98 16.79 3.13
C LEU A 56 -4.04 17.21 1.65
N ARG A 57 -3.79 16.28 0.72
CA ARG A 57 -3.90 16.57 -0.72
C ARG A 57 -5.35 16.88 -1.13
N ALA A 58 -6.31 16.12 -0.64
CA ALA A 58 -7.74 16.40 -0.88
C ALA A 58 -8.14 17.79 -0.37
N GLN A 59 -7.69 18.17 0.83
CA GLN A 59 -7.97 19.49 1.40
C GLN A 59 -7.30 20.63 0.62
N GLN A 60 -6.06 20.44 0.16
CA GLN A 60 -5.35 21.40 -0.70
C GLN A 60 -6.12 21.69 -1.99
N ASP A 61 -6.77 20.68 -2.55
CA ASP A 61 -7.58 20.79 -3.77
C ASP A 61 -9.04 21.18 -3.50
N GLY A 62 -9.38 21.54 -2.25
CA GLY A 62 -10.72 21.94 -1.84
C GLY A 62 -11.76 20.81 -1.86
N GLN A 63 -11.32 19.56 -1.92
CA GLN A 63 -12.20 18.40 -1.94
C GLN A 63 -12.69 18.04 -0.53
N PRO A 64 -13.96 17.59 -0.39
CA PRO A 64 -14.47 17.10 0.89
C PRO A 64 -13.74 15.83 1.31
N LEU A 65 -13.56 15.59 2.62
CA LEU A 65 -13.05 14.32 3.15
C LEU A 65 -14.17 13.26 3.11
N SER A 66 -14.33 12.62 1.95
CA SER A 66 -15.34 11.61 1.68
C SER A 66 -14.68 10.30 1.21
N MET A 67 -15.45 9.21 1.16
CA MET A 67 -14.97 7.95 0.57
C MET A 67 -14.61 8.11 -0.91
N ALA A 68 -15.34 8.94 -1.65
CA ALA A 68 -15.03 9.24 -3.04
C ALA A 68 -13.64 9.90 -3.16
N SER A 69 -13.38 10.94 -2.36
CA SER A 69 -12.06 11.58 -2.32
C SER A 69 -10.97 10.62 -1.84
N TYR A 70 -11.26 9.75 -0.87
CA TYR A 70 -10.29 8.73 -0.45
C TYR A 70 -9.87 7.83 -1.62
N LEU A 71 -10.82 7.37 -2.45
CA LEU A 71 -10.52 6.54 -3.62
C LEU A 71 -9.80 7.31 -4.74
N SER A 72 -10.15 8.58 -4.96
CA SER A 72 -9.52 9.42 -5.99
C SER A 72 -8.09 9.84 -5.62
N TYR A 73 -7.77 9.99 -4.32
CA TYR A 73 -6.46 10.45 -3.85
C TYR A 73 -5.50 9.30 -3.47
N ARG A 74 -5.81 8.05 -3.85
CA ARG A 74 -4.95 6.89 -3.56
C ARG A 74 -3.52 7.14 -4.05
N GLU A 75 -2.54 6.88 -3.18
CA GLU A 75 -1.12 7.06 -3.52
C GLU A 75 -0.57 6.03 -4.50
N TRP A 76 -1.26 4.91 -4.67
CA TRP A 76 -0.86 3.85 -5.60
C TRP A 76 -2.11 3.13 -6.08
N GLU A 77 -2.14 2.86 -7.39
CA GLU A 77 -3.16 2.07 -8.05
C GLU A 77 -2.55 0.74 -8.50
N VAL A 78 -3.32 -0.32 -8.29
CA VAL A 78 -2.95 -1.65 -8.76
C VAL A 78 -3.11 -1.67 -10.27
N PRO A 79 -2.12 -2.15 -11.04
CA PRO A 79 -2.30 -2.37 -12.47
C PRO A 79 -3.51 -3.26 -12.76
N ALA A 80 -4.18 -2.99 -13.87
CA ALA A 80 -5.37 -3.73 -14.26
C ALA A 80 -5.05 -5.23 -14.41
N GLY A 81 -5.86 -6.09 -13.78
CA GLY A 81 -5.72 -7.54 -13.82
C GLY A 81 -4.88 -8.17 -12.72
N GLU A 82 -4.17 -7.39 -11.89
CA GLU A 82 -3.31 -7.94 -10.82
C GLU A 82 -4.05 -8.15 -9.48
N MET A 83 -5.02 -7.30 -9.15
CA MET A 83 -5.94 -7.54 -8.02
C MET A 83 -7.35 -7.14 -8.37
N GLN A 84 -8.29 -8.05 -8.17
CA GLN A 84 -9.72 -7.77 -8.27
C GLN A 84 -10.19 -7.18 -6.94
N GLN A 85 -10.52 -5.89 -6.93
CA GLN A 85 -11.24 -5.31 -5.79
C GLN A 85 -12.70 -5.76 -5.90
N VAL A 86 -13.07 -6.81 -5.17
CA VAL A 86 -14.49 -7.20 -5.03
C VAL A 86 -15.17 -6.11 -4.21
N GLY A 87 -15.97 -5.27 -4.88
CA GLY A 87 -16.84 -4.34 -4.20
C GLY A 87 -17.81 -5.10 -3.30
N VAL A 88 -17.92 -4.68 -2.05
CA VAL A 88 -19.10 -5.03 -1.25
C VAL A 88 -20.25 -4.23 -1.85
N SER A 89 -21.11 -4.91 -2.60
CA SER A 89 -22.41 -4.38 -3.06
C SER A 89 -23.36 -4.16 -1.89
#